data_AF-A0A6A3IKY5-F1
#
_entry.id   AF-A0A6A3IKY5-F1
#
_cell.length_a   1.000
_cell.length_b   1.000
_cell.length_c   1.000
_cell.angle_alpha   90.00
_cell.angle_beta   90.00
_cell.angle_gamma   90.00
#
_symmetry.space_group_name_H-M   'P 1'
#
loop_
_entity.id
_entity.type
_entity.pdbx_description
1 polymer ?
#
loop_
_entity_poly.entity_id
_entity_poly.type
_entity_poly.pdbx_seq_one_letter_code
_entity_poly.pdbx_strand_id
1 'polypeptide(L)'
;MVGLLVGDNCVTNQSIATKMGIPLVGCASHRFNLVVNKFLEPYDDLLDEVNNLIVELRHENNRAELKKHTELAPVKRNVPRWSSMFTMVQRYIQIRTEIKKVDAVEEMVPTGGKRRKLVALFDHLKKFESICKRLQREDTYMGEVRTMFDALIAEYPVMSEHLKSTAKIAHTPALETGVVKVIMGSTLSSAKAAALMRFEQAQPAGKSARKEKKITRRCCSNASERRGSKRQVS
;
A
#
# COMPACT_ATOMS: atom_id res chain seq x y z
N MET A 1 -2.53 21.28 -25.05
CA MET A 1 -2.89 20.17 -24.15
C MET A 1 -1.91 20.21 -23.00
N VAL A 2 -2.35 20.42 -21.75
CA VAL A 2 -1.46 20.43 -20.59
C VAL A 2 -1.59 19.08 -19.90
N GLY A 3 -0.46 18.40 -19.72
CA GLY A 3 -0.38 17.07 -19.14
C GLY A 3 0.58 17.03 -17.96
N LEU A 4 0.45 15.96 -17.18
CA LEU A 4 1.42 15.57 -16.16
C LEU A 4 1.83 14.12 -16.42
N LEU A 5 3.01 13.75 -15.97
CA LEU A 5 3.47 12.37 -15.96
C LEU A 5 3.21 11.77 -14.57
N VAL A 6 2.66 10.56 -14.51
CA VAL A 6 2.60 9.76 -13.27
C VAL A 6 3.56 8.59 -13.44
N GLY A 7 4.49 8.43 -12.52
CA GLY A 7 5.49 7.38 -12.61
C GLY A 7 6.16 7.11 -11.27
N ASP A 8 6.93 6.04 -11.18
CA ASP A 8 7.88 5.92 -10.09
C ASP A 8 8.93 7.04 -10.17
N ASN A 9 9.69 7.20 -9.09
CA ASN A 9 10.72 8.24 -9.02
C ASN A 9 12.07 7.76 -9.57
N CYS A 10 12.07 6.82 -10.52
CA CYS A 10 13.30 6.45 -11.21
C CYS A 10 13.92 7.67 -11.91
N VAL A 11 15.25 7.75 -11.93
CA VAL A 11 16.01 8.85 -12.55
C VAL A 11 15.60 9.04 -14.02
N THR A 12 15.29 7.95 -14.72
CA THR A 12 14.81 8.00 -16.11
C THR A 12 13.48 8.76 -16.23
N ASN A 13 12.50 8.48 -15.37
CA ASN A 13 11.20 9.16 -15.38
C ASN A 13 11.34 10.64 -15.02
N GLN A 14 12.18 10.96 -14.04
CA GLN A 14 12.51 12.34 -13.68
C GLN A 14 13.16 13.09 -14.85
N SER A 15 14.12 12.45 -15.53
CA SER A 15 14.79 13.01 -16.71
C SER A 15 13.83 13.25 -17.87
N ILE A 16 12.95 12.29 -18.17
CA ILE A 16 11.93 12.41 -19.21
C ILE A 16 10.98 13.57 -18.91
N ALA A 17 10.43 13.64 -17.69
CA ALA A 17 9.54 14.73 -17.29
C ALA A 17 10.20 16.10 -17.42
N THR A 18 11.47 16.19 -16.98
CA THR A 18 12.27 17.42 -17.07
C THR A 18 12.52 17.83 -18.52
N LYS A 19 12.95 16.89 -19.38
CA LYS A 19 13.19 17.15 -20.81
C LYS A 19 11.92 17.54 -21.57
N MET A 20 10.77 16.98 -21.18
CA MET A 20 9.47 17.33 -21.73
C MET A 20 8.87 18.60 -21.13
N GLY A 21 9.47 19.18 -20.08
CA GLY A 21 8.94 20.35 -19.38
C GLY A 21 7.62 20.13 -18.64
N ILE A 22 7.25 18.87 -18.39
CA ILE A 22 5.99 18.49 -17.73
C ILE A 22 6.21 18.09 -16.26
N PRO A 23 5.25 18.32 -15.36
CA PRO A 23 5.38 17.89 -13.98
C PRO A 23 5.32 16.36 -13.84
N LEU A 24 6.12 15.80 -12.93
CA LEU A 24 6.05 14.40 -12.51
C LEU A 24 5.36 14.29 -11.15
N VAL A 25 4.29 13.50 -11.09
CA VAL A 25 3.61 13.05 -9.88
C VAL A 25 4.12 11.66 -9.53
N GLY A 26 4.65 11.49 -8.32
CA GLY A 26 5.20 10.20 -7.91
C GLY A 26 4.11 9.16 -7.64
N CYS A 27 4.37 7.92 -8.05
CA CYS A 27 3.48 6.78 -7.86
C CYS A 27 3.29 6.47 -6.37
N ALA A 28 2.03 6.55 -5.91
CA ALA A 28 1.67 6.25 -4.52
C ALA A 28 2.00 4.81 -4.13
N SER A 29 1.70 3.84 -4.99
CA SER A 29 2.01 2.42 -4.77
C SER A 29 3.50 2.16 -4.65
N HIS A 30 4.32 2.87 -5.42
CA HIS A 30 5.78 2.76 -5.34
C HIS A 30 6.31 3.33 -4.01
N ARG A 31 5.87 4.52 -3.60
CA ARG A 31 6.22 5.10 -2.29
C ARG A 31 5.79 4.19 -1.13
N PHE A 32 4.60 3.62 -1.25
CA PHE A 32 4.08 2.66 -0.27
C PHE A 32 4.93 1.39 -0.19
N ASN A 33 5.33 0.83 -1.34
CA ASN A 33 6.20 -0.35 -1.38
C ASN A 33 7.54 -0.11 -0.67
N LEU A 34 8.16 1.06 -0.86
CA LEU A 34 9.43 1.42 -0.20
C LEU A 34 9.31 1.43 1.33
N VAL A 35 8.23 2.02 1.88
CA VAL A 35 8.06 2.07 3.34
C VAL A 35 7.67 0.74 3.95
N VAL A 36 6.92 -0.10 3.23
CA VAL A 36 6.61 -1.44 3.71
C VAL A 36 7.88 -2.28 3.76
N ASN A 37 8.75 -2.21 2.75
CA ASN A 37 10.05 -2.89 2.80
C ASN A 37 10.87 -2.42 4.01
N LYS A 38 10.96 -1.11 4.25
CA LYS A 38 11.66 -0.58 5.44
C LYS A 38 11.03 -1.01 6.77
N PHE A 39 9.71 -1.13 6.83
CA PHE A 39 9.01 -1.65 8.01
C PHE A 39 9.34 -3.12 8.28
N LEU A 40 9.66 -3.89 7.24
CA LEU A 40 9.92 -5.32 7.33
C LEU A 40 11.38 -5.68 7.67
N GLU A 41 12.33 -4.74 7.52
CA GLU A 41 13.74 -4.94 7.85
C GLU A 41 13.96 -5.58 9.24
N PRO A 42 13.27 -5.15 10.33
CA PRO A 42 13.45 -5.76 11.65
C PRO A 42 12.94 -7.20 11.78
N TYR A 43 12.22 -7.70 10.77
CA TYR A 43 11.63 -9.03 10.73
C TYR A 43 12.34 -9.96 9.73
N ASP A 44 13.38 -9.50 9.03
CA ASP A 44 14.01 -10.27 7.96
C ASP A 44 14.52 -11.63 8.44
N ASP A 45 15.21 -11.72 9.59
CA ASP A 45 15.67 -13.00 10.15
C ASP A 45 14.51 -14.01 10.34
N LEU A 46 13.38 -13.53 10.89
CA LEU A 46 12.19 -14.37 11.12
C LEU A 46 11.54 -14.78 9.80
N LEU A 47 11.50 -13.87 8.82
CA LEU A 47 10.96 -14.14 7.49
C LEU A 47 11.85 -15.11 6.72
N ASP A 48 13.16 -15.05 6.92
CA ASP A 48 14.13 -15.93 6.30
C ASP A 48 14.08 -17.34 6.88
N GLU A 49 13.87 -17.49 8.19
CA GLU A 49 13.57 -18.80 8.81
C GLU A 49 12.33 -19.45 8.15
N VAL A 50 11.24 -18.70 7.98
CA VAL A 50 10.04 -19.19 7.30
C VAL A 50 10.34 -19.51 5.84
N ASN A 51 11.11 -18.67 5.14
CA ASN A 51 11.47 -18.90 3.75
C ASN A 51 12.32 -20.16 3.58
N ASN A 52 13.27 -20.42 4.47
CA ASN A 52 14.11 -21.62 4.45
C ASN A 52 13.26 -22.88 4.68
N LEU A 53 12.34 -22.87 5.65
CA LEU A 53 11.35 -23.93 5.83
C LEU A 53 10.52 -24.16 4.56
N ILE A 54 10.08 -23.09 3.90
CA ILE A 54 9.32 -23.18 2.64
C ILE A 54 10.17 -23.76 1.51
N VAL A 55 11.48 -23.49 1.48
CA VAL A 55 12.41 -24.13 0.51
C VAL A 55 12.50 -25.63 0.78
N GLU A 56 12.66 -26.03 2.05
CA GLU A 56 12.75 -27.45 2.42
C GLU A 56 11.47 -28.23 2.10
N LEU A 57 10.31 -27.61 2.33
CA LEU A 57 9.00 -28.17 1.98
C LEU A 57 8.78 -28.33 0.48
N ARG A 58 9.60 -27.71 -0.36
CA ARG A 58 9.51 -27.84 -1.83
C ARG A 58 10.37 -28.98 -2.37
N HIS A 59 11.22 -29.60 -1.57
CA HIS A 59 11.89 -30.84 -1.97
C HIS A 59 10.86 -31.94 -2.23
N GLU A 60 11.15 -32.82 -3.19
CA GLU A 60 10.17 -33.76 -3.75
C GLU A 60 9.55 -34.66 -2.69
N ASN A 61 10.36 -35.25 -1.81
CA ASN A 61 9.89 -36.13 -0.74
C ASN A 61 9.01 -35.39 0.26
N ASN A 62 9.47 -34.23 0.76
CA ASN A 62 8.73 -33.41 1.72
C ASN A 62 7.43 -32.87 1.13
N ARG A 63 7.45 -32.49 -0.15
CA ARG A 63 6.27 -32.01 -0.88
C ARG A 63 5.27 -33.13 -1.11
N ALA A 64 5.73 -34.33 -1.45
CA ALA A 64 4.88 -35.51 -1.60
C ALA A 64 4.21 -35.86 -0.26
N GLU A 65 4.94 -35.79 0.84
CA GLU A 65 4.39 -36.01 2.19
C GLU A 65 3.37 -34.94 2.57
N LEU A 66 3.72 -33.66 2.41
CA LEU A 66 2.81 -32.54 2.70
C LEU A 66 1.51 -32.65 1.89
N LYS A 67 1.58 -33.12 0.63
CA LYS A 67 0.41 -33.28 -0.23
C LYS A 67 -0.60 -34.30 0.32
N LYS A 68 -0.17 -35.27 1.14
CA LYS A 68 -1.08 -36.21 1.82
C LYS A 68 -1.95 -35.51 2.88
N HIS A 69 -1.55 -34.34 3.34
CA HIS A 69 -2.21 -33.60 4.42
C HIS A 69 -2.88 -32.32 3.95
N THR A 70 -2.46 -31.75 2.82
CA THR A 70 -3.08 -30.54 2.25
C THR A 70 -2.87 -30.42 0.74
N GLU A 71 -3.88 -29.89 0.06
CA GLU A 71 -3.79 -29.49 -1.36
C GLU A 71 -3.02 -28.16 -1.56
N LEU A 72 -2.76 -27.43 -0.48
CA LEU A 72 -2.15 -26.10 -0.54
C LEU A 72 -0.62 -26.20 -0.66
N ALA A 73 -0.09 -25.73 -1.79
CA ALA A 73 1.36 -25.70 -2.02
C ALA A 73 2.07 -24.59 -1.22
N PRO A 74 3.31 -24.84 -0.72
CA PRO A 74 4.19 -23.81 -0.17
C PRO A 74 4.50 -22.70 -1.20
N VAL A 75 4.57 -21.45 -0.76
CA VAL A 75 4.84 -20.29 -1.62
C VAL A 75 6.12 -19.59 -1.17
N LYS A 76 7.15 -19.57 -2.04
CA LYS A 76 8.45 -18.94 -1.76
C LYS A 76 8.38 -17.41 -1.89
N ARG A 77 9.16 -16.69 -1.06
CA ARG A 77 9.38 -15.24 -1.14
C ARG A 77 10.12 -14.86 -2.43
N ASN A 78 9.72 -13.74 -3.05
CA ASN A 78 10.50 -12.99 -4.04
C ASN A 78 11.00 -11.69 -3.40
N VAL A 79 12.31 -11.60 -3.17
CA VAL A 79 12.91 -10.74 -2.13
C VAL A 79 12.68 -9.23 -2.27
N PRO A 80 12.51 -8.58 -3.43
CA PRO A 80 12.17 -7.15 -3.39
C PRO A 80 10.66 -6.86 -3.28
N ARG A 81 9.79 -7.87 -3.36
CA ARG A 81 8.32 -7.68 -3.42
C ARG A 81 7.65 -8.12 -2.11
N TRP A 82 7.28 -7.16 -1.26
CA TRP A 82 6.59 -7.47 0.00
C TRP A 82 5.24 -8.18 -0.17
N SER A 83 4.55 -8.02 -1.30
CA SER A 83 3.34 -8.78 -1.61
C SER A 83 3.59 -10.29 -1.66
N SER A 84 4.79 -10.70 -2.08
CA SER A 84 5.22 -12.10 -2.02
C SER A 84 5.49 -12.53 -0.58
N MET A 85 6.06 -11.67 0.28
CA MET A 85 6.21 -11.94 1.72
C MET A 85 4.85 -12.13 2.38
N PHE A 86 3.87 -11.27 2.09
CA PHE A 86 2.49 -11.42 2.57
C PHE A 86 1.90 -12.77 2.14
N THR A 87 2.04 -13.14 0.88
CA THR A 87 1.51 -14.40 0.35
C THR A 87 2.18 -15.62 1.00
N MET A 88 3.51 -15.57 1.18
CA MET A 88 4.27 -16.62 1.87
C MET A 88 3.81 -16.80 3.30
N VAL A 89 3.74 -15.72 4.08
CA VAL A 89 3.34 -15.76 5.50
C VAL A 89 1.89 -16.21 5.63
N GLN A 90 0.98 -15.71 4.78
CA GLN A 90 -0.40 -16.17 4.73
C GLN A 90 -0.47 -17.68 4.49
N ARG A 91 0.26 -18.17 3.48
CA ARG A 91 0.28 -19.59 3.14
C ARG A 91 0.83 -20.41 4.29
N TYR A 92 1.98 -20.04 4.85
CA TYR A 92 2.58 -20.70 5.99
C TYR A 92 1.60 -20.83 7.16
N ILE A 93 0.91 -19.75 7.53
CA ILE A 93 -0.08 -19.78 8.63
C ILE A 93 -1.21 -20.76 8.34
N GLN A 94 -1.69 -20.85 7.09
CA GLN A 94 -2.75 -21.78 6.69
C GLN A 94 -2.33 -23.25 6.76
N ILE A 95 -1.10 -23.59 6.35
CA ILE A 95 -0.64 -24.97 6.26
C ILE A 95 0.18 -25.43 7.47
N ARG A 96 0.40 -24.56 8.46
CA ARG A 96 1.33 -24.81 9.59
C ARG A 96 1.03 -26.10 10.34
N THR A 97 -0.24 -26.43 10.57
CA THR A 97 -0.63 -27.66 11.27
C THR A 97 -0.25 -28.91 10.48
N GLU A 98 -0.29 -28.81 9.16
CA GLU A 98 0.04 -29.92 8.25
C GLU A 98 1.56 -30.05 8.07
N ILE A 99 2.30 -28.94 8.06
CA ILE A 99 3.77 -28.96 8.04
C ILE A 99 4.32 -29.75 9.24
N LYS A 100 3.69 -29.66 10.41
CA LYS A 100 4.11 -30.38 11.62
C LYS A 100 4.00 -31.90 11.52
N LYS A 101 3.30 -32.42 10.51
CA LYS A 101 3.18 -33.87 10.25
C LYS A 101 4.31 -34.39 9.36
N VAL A 102 5.15 -33.51 8.83
CA VAL A 102 6.30 -33.85 8.00
C VAL A 102 7.54 -33.88 8.90
N ASP A 103 7.90 -35.06 9.38
CA ASP A 103 8.99 -35.27 10.35
C ASP A 103 10.30 -34.57 9.95
N ALA A 104 10.65 -34.62 8.66
CA ALA A 104 11.89 -34.04 8.13
C ALA A 104 12.03 -32.51 8.34
N VAL A 105 10.92 -31.79 8.55
CA VAL A 105 10.93 -30.33 8.71
C VAL A 105 10.22 -29.87 9.99
N GLU A 106 9.80 -30.78 10.87
CA GLU A 106 9.03 -30.43 12.07
C GLU A 106 9.83 -29.50 12.99
N GLU A 107 11.12 -29.78 13.19
CA GLU A 107 12.02 -28.98 14.04
C GLU A 107 12.27 -27.57 13.49
N MET A 108 12.12 -27.39 12.17
CA MET A 108 12.28 -26.09 11.51
C MET A 108 11.06 -25.18 11.68
N VAL A 109 9.91 -25.69 12.15
CA VAL A 109 8.69 -24.90 12.28
C VAL A 109 8.83 -23.86 13.40
N PRO A 110 8.69 -22.55 13.13
CA PRO A 110 8.71 -21.55 14.20
C PRO A 110 7.68 -21.82 15.31
N THR A 111 8.17 -21.91 16.55
CA THR A 111 7.37 -22.18 17.76
C THR A 111 7.43 -21.02 18.76
N GLY A 112 6.60 -21.10 19.81
CA GLY A 112 6.61 -20.17 20.94
C GLY A 112 6.55 -18.68 20.54
N GLY A 113 7.56 -17.92 20.97
CA GLY A 113 7.66 -16.48 20.73
C GLY A 113 7.73 -16.10 19.25
N LYS A 114 8.47 -16.86 18.42
CA LYS A 114 8.61 -16.62 16.98
C LYS A 114 7.26 -16.73 16.26
N ARG A 115 6.46 -17.74 16.61
CA ARG A 115 5.09 -17.89 16.09
C ARG A 115 4.22 -16.67 16.44
N ARG A 116 4.24 -16.22 17.69
CA ARG A 116 3.44 -15.05 18.12
C ARG A 116 3.84 -13.78 17.35
N LYS A 117 5.15 -13.56 17.18
CA LYS A 117 5.69 -12.45 16.38
C LYS A 117 5.22 -12.52 14.92
N LEU A 118 5.23 -13.70 14.30
CA LEU A 118 4.79 -13.86 12.90
C LEU A 118 3.30 -13.61 12.72
N VAL A 119 2.46 -14.08 13.66
CA VAL A 119 1.01 -13.82 13.62
C VAL A 119 0.72 -12.32 13.78
N ALA A 120 1.39 -11.65 14.71
CA ALA A 120 1.27 -10.20 14.88
C ALA A 120 1.72 -9.44 13.61
N LEU A 121 2.86 -9.84 13.02
CA LEU A 121 3.33 -9.29 11.76
C LEU A 121 2.31 -9.46 10.63
N PHE A 122 1.68 -10.64 10.54
CA PHE A 122 0.69 -10.93 9.51
C PHE A 122 -0.52 -9.99 9.58
N ASP A 123 -0.94 -9.58 10.77
CA ASP A 123 -2.04 -8.61 10.93
C ASP A 123 -1.66 -7.21 10.43
N HIS A 124 -0.41 -6.77 10.60
CA HIS A 124 0.09 -5.56 9.96
C HIS A 124 0.11 -5.69 8.43
N LEU A 125 0.59 -6.82 7.91
CA LEU A 125 0.64 -7.06 6.47
C LEU A 125 -0.76 -7.08 5.82
N LYS A 126 -1.80 -7.59 6.50
CA LYS A 126 -3.19 -7.50 6.02
C LYS A 126 -3.66 -6.06 5.84
N LYS A 127 -3.32 -5.17 6.78
CA LYS A 127 -3.63 -3.74 6.67
C LYS A 127 -2.92 -3.13 5.46
N PHE A 128 -1.64 -3.46 5.27
CA PHE A 128 -0.88 -2.95 4.14
C PHE A 128 -1.41 -3.46 2.79
N GLU A 129 -1.82 -4.73 2.72
CA GLU A 129 -2.49 -5.31 1.55
C GLU A 129 -3.80 -4.60 1.22
N SER A 130 -4.61 -4.28 2.22
CA SER A 130 -5.84 -3.51 2.02
C SER A 130 -5.56 -2.11 1.45
N ILE A 131 -4.52 -1.43 1.94
CA ILE A 131 -4.13 -0.11 1.44
C ILE A 131 -3.61 -0.22 0.01
N CYS A 132 -2.74 -1.18 -0.27
CA CYS A 132 -2.20 -1.42 -1.61
C CYS A 132 -3.32 -1.65 -2.63
N LYS A 133 -4.30 -2.49 -2.31
CA LYS A 133 -5.49 -2.71 -3.13
C LYS A 133 -6.31 -1.45 -3.33
N ARG A 134 -6.47 -0.63 -2.28
CA ARG A 134 -7.18 0.65 -2.41
C ARG A 134 -6.45 1.60 -3.33
N LEU A 135 -5.12 1.71 -3.24
CA LEU A 135 -4.29 2.56 -4.10
C LEU A 135 -4.39 2.19 -5.59
N GLN A 136 -4.66 0.93 -5.92
CA GLN A 136 -4.70 0.42 -7.30
C GLN A 136 -6.08 0.53 -7.98
N ARG A 137 -7.11 1.00 -7.27
CA ARG A 137 -8.45 1.16 -7.86
C ARG A 137 -8.52 2.43 -8.72
N GLU A 138 -9.27 2.35 -9.82
CA GLU A 138 -9.50 3.47 -10.75
C GLU A 138 -10.23 4.66 -10.11
N ASP A 139 -11.04 4.41 -9.07
CA ASP A 139 -11.80 5.43 -8.35
C ASP A 139 -11.01 6.11 -7.22
N THR A 140 -9.71 5.80 -7.07
CA THR A 140 -8.84 6.38 -6.05
C THR A 140 -8.17 7.66 -6.56
N TYR A 141 -8.39 8.76 -5.85
CA TYR A 141 -7.85 10.08 -6.19
C TYR A 141 -6.84 10.59 -5.16
N MET A 142 -6.02 11.58 -5.52
CA MET A 142 -4.88 12.04 -4.72
C MET A 142 -5.26 12.51 -3.30
N GLY A 143 -6.43 13.12 -3.13
CA GLY A 143 -6.95 13.51 -1.81
C GLY A 143 -7.16 12.31 -0.88
N GLU A 144 -7.77 11.23 -1.38
CA GLU A 144 -7.96 10.00 -0.61
C GLU A 144 -6.63 9.31 -0.28
N VAL A 145 -5.69 9.28 -1.24
CA VAL A 145 -4.32 8.78 -1.01
C VAL A 145 -3.66 9.52 0.14
N ARG A 146 -3.77 10.85 0.16
CA ARG A 146 -3.23 11.68 1.26
C ARG A 146 -3.85 11.30 2.60
N THR A 147 -5.18 11.21 2.67
CA THR A 147 -5.87 10.81 3.91
C THR A 147 -5.44 9.43 4.40
N MET A 148 -5.31 8.45 3.50
CA MET A 148 -4.82 7.12 3.86
C MET A 148 -3.39 7.16 4.39
N PHE A 149 -2.50 7.90 3.73
CA PHE A 149 -1.12 8.02 4.17
C PHE A 149 -0.98 8.78 5.50
N ASP A 150 -1.78 9.81 5.75
CA ASP A 150 -1.75 10.52 7.04
C ASP A 150 -2.24 9.63 8.19
N ALA A 151 -3.32 8.87 7.97
CA ALA A 151 -3.80 7.88 8.93
C ALA A 151 -2.74 6.80 9.20
N LEU A 152 -2.07 6.32 8.14
CA LEU A 152 -1.02 5.33 8.28
C LEU A 152 0.21 5.87 9.00
N ILE A 153 0.60 7.12 8.77
CA ILE A 153 1.70 7.77 9.49
C ILE A 153 1.38 7.91 10.98
N ALA A 154 0.13 8.21 11.32
CA ALA A 154 -0.31 8.29 12.72
C ALA A 154 -0.19 6.94 13.44
N GLU A 155 -0.49 5.83 12.74
CA GLU A 155 -0.36 4.48 13.30
C GLU A 155 1.09 3.93 13.22
N TYR A 156 1.84 4.27 12.17
CA TYR A 156 3.20 3.81 11.89
C TYR A 156 4.14 5.01 11.62
N PRO A 157 4.62 5.70 12.67
CA PRO A 157 5.47 6.89 12.51
C PRO A 157 6.74 6.66 11.67
N VAL A 158 7.27 5.42 11.69
CA VAL A 158 8.42 4.99 10.88
C VAL A 158 8.22 5.16 9.37
N MET A 159 6.97 5.11 8.88
CA MET A 159 6.66 5.26 7.46
C MET A 159 6.65 6.72 6.98
N SER A 160 6.81 7.68 7.89
CA SER A 160 6.64 9.10 7.57
C SER A 160 7.67 9.67 6.60
N GLU A 161 8.88 9.09 6.56
CA GLU A 161 10.00 9.56 5.74
C GLU A 161 9.66 9.64 4.24
N HIS A 162 8.89 8.66 3.72
CA HIS A 162 8.53 8.61 2.30
C HIS A 162 7.04 8.89 2.04
N LEU A 163 6.19 8.86 3.07
CA LEU A 163 4.75 9.09 2.90
C LEU A 163 4.31 10.53 3.18
N LYS A 164 5.09 11.34 3.90
CA LYS A 164 4.75 12.75 4.16
C LYS A 164 4.60 13.54 2.85
N SER A 165 3.74 14.54 2.85
CA SER A 165 3.56 15.46 1.70
C SER A 165 4.83 16.26 1.36
N THR A 166 5.73 16.40 2.32
CA THR A 166 7.04 17.07 2.19
C THR A 166 8.21 16.08 2.02
N ALA A 167 7.92 14.80 1.81
CA ALA A 167 8.97 13.80 1.65
C ALA A 167 9.86 14.12 0.43
N LYS A 168 11.19 14.01 0.60
CA LYS A 168 12.19 14.33 -0.43
C LYS A 168 12.03 13.50 -1.71
N ILE A 169 11.31 12.38 -1.60
CA ILE A 169 10.96 11.50 -2.72
C ILE A 169 9.99 12.16 -3.72
N ALA A 170 9.30 13.25 -3.38
CA ALA A 170 8.39 13.92 -4.31
C ALA A 170 9.16 14.85 -5.26
N HIS A 171 9.02 14.63 -6.57
CA HIS A 171 9.67 15.48 -7.60
C HIS A 171 9.00 16.86 -7.74
N THR A 172 7.65 16.93 -7.66
CA THR A 172 6.90 18.19 -7.74
C THR A 172 5.99 18.40 -6.51
N PRO A 173 6.56 18.59 -5.30
CA PRO A 173 5.80 18.60 -4.04
C PRO A 173 4.75 19.72 -3.98
N ALA A 174 5.01 20.87 -4.58
CA ALA A 174 4.07 21.99 -4.66
C ALA A 174 2.83 21.63 -5.51
N LEU A 175 3.02 20.91 -6.62
CA LEU A 175 1.93 20.43 -7.45
C LEU A 175 1.11 19.38 -6.72
N GLU A 176 1.74 18.32 -6.22
CA GLU A 176 1.04 17.22 -5.52
C GLU A 176 0.21 17.74 -4.34
N THR A 177 0.81 18.59 -3.50
CA THR A 177 0.11 19.19 -2.36
C THR A 177 -0.94 20.21 -2.78
N GLY A 178 -0.72 20.91 -3.90
CA GLY A 178 -1.69 21.83 -4.50
C GLY A 178 -2.95 21.09 -4.95
N VAL A 179 -2.80 20.01 -5.73
CA VAL A 179 -3.92 19.19 -6.22
C VAL A 179 -4.74 18.63 -5.05
N VAL A 180 -4.08 18.09 -4.03
CA VAL A 180 -4.75 17.59 -2.82
C VAL A 180 -5.57 18.70 -2.15
N LYS A 181 -5.00 19.90 -2.01
CA LYS A 181 -5.72 21.04 -1.43
C LYS A 181 -6.94 21.46 -2.24
N VAL A 182 -6.84 21.47 -3.58
CA VAL A 182 -7.99 21.76 -4.46
C VAL A 182 -9.10 20.72 -4.26
N ILE A 183 -8.75 19.43 -4.28
CA ILE A 183 -9.72 18.34 -4.07
C ILE A 183 -10.41 18.45 -2.71
N MET A 184 -9.67 18.85 -1.67
CA MET A 184 -10.19 19.03 -0.32
C MET A 184 -10.86 20.39 -0.07
N GLY A 185 -10.96 21.26 -1.07
CA GLY A 185 -11.56 22.59 -0.92
C GLY A 185 -10.79 23.53 0.03
N SER A 186 -9.47 23.38 0.12
CA SER A 186 -8.59 24.13 1.03
C SER A 186 -7.84 25.26 0.32
N THR A 187 -7.46 26.30 1.08
CA THR A 187 -6.74 27.47 0.54
C THR A 187 -5.35 27.12 0.01
N LEU A 188 -5.03 27.61 -1.19
CA LEU A 188 -3.74 27.46 -1.84
C LEU A 188 -2.77 28.57 -1.42
N SER A 189 -1.49 28.23 -1.29
CA SER A 189 -0.43 29.24 -1.18
C SER A 189 0.02 29.68 -2.58
N SER A 190 0.66 30.85 -2.69
CA SER A 190 1.14 31.40 -3.98
C SER A 190 1.98 30.39 -4.78
N ALA A 191 2.93 29.70 -4.15
CA ALA A 191 3.75 28.67 -4.82
C ALA A 191 2.92 27.47 -5.36
N LYS A 192 1.84 27.09 -4.69
CA LYS A 192 0.96 25.99 -5.13
C LYS A 192 0.02 26.44 -6.25
N ALA A 193 -0.50 27.66 -6.15
CA ALA A 193 -1.28 28.28 -7.21
C ALA A 193 -0.46 28.39 -8.49
N ALA A 194 0.79 28.88 -8.41
CA ALA A 194 1.71 28.96 -9.53
C ALA A 194 2.00 27.59 -10.18
N ALA A 195 2.17 26.53 -9.38
CA ALA A 195 2.36 25.17 -9.90
C ALA A 195 1.13 24.64 -10.64
N LEU A 196 -0.07 25.09 -10.26
CA LEU A 196 -1.36 24.68 -10.84
C LEU A 196 -1.82 25.57 -12.00
N MET A 197 -1.30 26.79 -12.16
CA MET A 197 -1.75 27.74 -13.20
C MET A 197 -1.76 27.14 -14.61
N ARG A 198 -0.81 26.25 -14.92
CA ARG A 198 -0.77 25.55 -16.21
C ARG A 198 -2.00 24.66 -16.48
N PHE A 199 -2.68 24.18 -15.45
CA PHE A 199 -3.86 23.30 -15.55
C PHE A 199 -5.19 24.06 -15.45
N GLU A 200 -5.15 25.38 -15.26
CA GLU A 200 -6.35 26.20 -15.16
C GLU A 200 -7.06 26.24 -16.51
N GLN A 201 -8.29 25.72 -16.55
CA GLN A 201 -9.15 25.89 -17.72
C GLN A 201 -9.92 27.19 -17.57
N ALA A 202 -10.00 27.98 -18.64
CA ALA A 202 -10.92 29.10 -18.70
C ALA A 202 -12.34 28.59 -18.41
N GLN A 203 -12.97 29.13 -17.37
CA GLN A 203 -14.36 28.82 -17.07
C GLN A 203 -15.21 29.18 -18.29
N PRO A 204 -16.03 28.26 -18.86
CA PRO A 204 -16.97 28.65 -19.89
C PRO A 204 -17.95 29.64 -19.26
N ALA A 205 -18.01 30.84 -19.83
CA ALA A 205 -18.95 31.87 -19.41
C ALA A 205 -20.37 31.30 -19.47
N GLY A 206 -20.96 31.08 -18.28
CA GLY A 206 -22.36 30.80 -18.07
C GLY A 206 -22.81 29.35 -18.29
N LYS A 207 -22.71 28.50 -17.25
CA LYS A 207 -23.80 27.59 -16.86
C LYS A 207 -23.86 27.48 -15.32
N SER A 208 -24.96 27.97 -14.78
CA SER A 208 -25.33 28.01 -13.36
C SER A 208 -24.95 26.77 -12.55
N ALA A 209 -24.40 27.02 -11.37
CA ALA A 209 -24.11 26.09 -10.30
C ALA A 209 -25.31 25.15 -9.98
N ARG A 210 -25.36 23.96 -10.59
CA ARG A 210 -26.30 22.91 -10.14
C ARG A 210 -25.82 21.46 -10.27
N LYS A 211 -24.59 21.17 -10.71
CA LYS A 211 -24.11 19.76 -10.84
C LYS A 211 -22.93 19.34 -9.95
N GLU A 212 -22.23 20.24 -9.27
CA GLU A 212 -21.09 19.85 -8.40
C GLU A 212 -21.45 19.25 -7.03
N LYS A 213 -22.73 19.24 -6.62
CA LYS A 213 -23.16 18.67 -5.33
C LYS A 213 -23.30 17.14 -5.32
N LYS A 214 -23.02 16.43 -6.42
CA LYS A 214 -23.20 14.96 -6.48
C LYS A 214 -21.97 14.16 -6.02
N ILE A 215 -20.76 14.70 -6.13
CA ILE A 215 -19.53 13.98 -5.72
C ILE A 215 -19.31 14.10 -4.21
N THR A 216 -19.57 15.28 -3.63
CA THR A 216 -19.41 15.53 -2.18
C THR A 216 -20.43 14.81 -1.31
N ARG A 217 -21.65 14.53 -1.80
CA ARG A 217 -22.66 13.81 -0.99
C ARG A 217 -22.39 12.32 -0.84
N ARG A 218 -21.76 11.65 -1.81
CA ARG A 218 -21.51 10.20 -1.75
C ARG A 218 -20.37 9.81 -0.79
N CYS A 219 -19.42 10.72 -0.56
CA CYS A 219 -18.33 10.50 0.42
C CYS A 219 -18.82 10.53 1.87
N CYS A 220 -19.81 11.37 2.21
CA CYS A 220 -20.32 11.43 3.57
C CYS A 220 -21.25 10.25 3.92
N SER A 221 -22.08 9.79 2.97
CA SER A 221 -23.04 8.70 3.21
C SER A 221 -22.36 7.36 3.53
N ASN A 222 -21.28 7.03 2.81
CA ASN A 222 -20.58 5.76 2.99
C ASN A 222 -19.73 5.71 4.26
N ALA A 223 -19.39 6.87 4.84
CA ALA A 223 -18.68 6.98 6.11
C ALA A 223 -19.62 6.86 7.33
N SER A 224 -20.88 7.30 7.19
CA SER A 224 -21.89 7.19 8.27
C SER A 224 -22.50 5.79 8.39
N GLU A 225 -22.68 5.06 7.28
CA GLU A 225 -23.32 3.72 7.33
C GLU A 225 -22.44 2.64 7.99
N ARG A 226 -21.11 2.82 8.03
CA ARG A 226 -20.21 1.87 8.71
C ARG A 226 -20.08 2.09 10.22
N ARG A 227 -20.66 3.16 10.78
CA ARG A 227 -20.67 3.41 12.24
C ARG A 227 -21.99 3.02 12.93
N GLY A 228 -23.02 2.59 12.20
CA GLY A 228 -24.34 2.29 12.74
C GLY A 228 -24.65 0.83 13.09
N SER A 229 -23.90 -0.16 12.59
CA SER A 229 -24.25 -1.58 12.80
C SER A 229 -23.54 -2.23 13.98
N LYS A 230 -23.75 -1.69 15.18
CA LYS A 230 -23.58 -2.42 16.46
C LYS A 230 -24.65 -1.92 17.44
N ARG A 231 -25.81 -2.59 17.47
CA ARG A 231 -26.62 -2.89 18.69
C ARG A 231 -27.99 -3.47 18.33
N GLN A 232 -28.26 -4.65 18.91
CA GLN A 232 -29.51 -5.41 19.17
C GLN A 232 -29.15 -6.88 18.84
N VAL A 233 -28.91 -7.82 19.76
CA VAL A 233 -29.41 -8.09 21.13
C VAL A 233 -30.93 -8.03 21.21
N SER A 234 -31.56 -9.12 20.78
CA SER A 234 -32.41 -9.94 21.65
C SER A 234 -32.01 -11.39 21.45
#